data_AF-A0A935EU14-F1
#
_entry.id   AF-A0A935EU14-F1
#
_cell.length_a   1.000
_cell.length_b   1.000
_cell.length_c   1.000
_cell.angle_alpha   90.00
_cell.angle_beta   90.00
_cell.angle_gamma   90.00
#
_symmetry.space_group_name_H-M   'P 1'
#
loop_
_entity.id
_entity.type
_entity.pdbx_description
1 polymer ?
#
loop_
_entity_poly.entity_id
_entity_poly.type
_entity_poly.pdbx_seq_one_letter_code
_entity_poly.pdbx_strand_id
1 'polypeptide(L)'
;MQVNSRLIPRYNLPEQTLLPASEIIDKILGNEYQISLPNGQRLSITPGGKDEASLKGLVIYPKPAGQRLAIHLAYVVRVGKGKSWSVFVDALTGENLGAKPDFSY
;
A
#
# COMPACT_ATOMS: atom_id res chain seq x y z
N MET A 1 2.03 2.73 40.87
CA MET A 1 2.40 2.59 39.44
C MET A 1 1.32 3.28 38.60
N GLN A 2 1.62 4.46 38.05
CA GLN A 2 0.73 5.13 37.09
C GLN A 2 0.84 4.39 35.76
N VAL A 3 -0.26 3.76 35.33
CA VAL A 3 -0.39 3.22 33.99
C VAL A 3 -0.52 4.42 33.07
N ASN A 4 0.57 4.79 32.38
CA ASN A 4 0.54 5.77 31.31
C ASN A 4 -0.33 5.21 30.20
N SER A 5 -1.63 5.48 30.26
CA SER A 5 -2.56 5.24 29.16
C SER A 5 -2.07 6.09 28.00
N ARG A 6 -1.35 5.47 27.07
CA ARG A 6 -1.14 6.04 25.74
C ARG A 6 -2.53 6.27 25.18
N LEU A 7 -2.94 7.54 25.12
CA LEU A 7 -4.08 8.00 24.33
C LEU A 7 -3.83 7.49 22.90
N ILE A 8 -4.37 6.32 22.56
CA ILE A 8 -4.64 6.00 21.17
C ILE A 8 -5.72 7.02 20.81
N PRO A 9 -5.43 8.03 19.98
CA PRO A 9 -6.45 8.97 19.61
C PRO A 9 -7.57 8.14 18.99
N ARG A 10 -8.79 8.27 19.52
CA ARG A 10 -9.99 7.71 18.89
C ARG A 10 -10.22 8.49 17.60
N TYR A 11 -9.45 8.15 16.57
CA TYR A 11 -9.79 8.54 15.22
C TYR A 11 -10.98 7.68 14.82
N ASN A 12 -12.10 8.33 14.50
CA ASN A 12 -13.12 7.72 13.66
C ASN A 12 -12.48 7.55 12.28
N LEU A 13 -11.76 6.44 12.11
CA LEU A 13 -11.39 5.98 10.78
C LEU A 13 -12.71 5.68 10.08
N PRO A 14 -12.88 6.13 8.82
CA PRO A 14 -14.08 5.78 8.06
C PRO A 14 -14.26 4.26 8.07
N GLU A 15 -15.41 3.80 8.56
CA GLU A 15 -15.77 2.38 8.63
C GLU A 15 -15.91 1.76 7.23
N GLN A 16 -15.97 2.61 6.20
CA GLN A 16 -16.21 2.25 4.81
C GLN A 16 -15.14 2.85 3.93
N THR A 17 -14.65 2.03 3.01
CA THR A 17 -13.78 2.46 1.92
C THR A 17 -14.58 3.34 0.95
N LEU A 18 -14.00 4.46 0.52
CA LEU A 18 -14.66 5.35 -0.45
C LEU A 18 -14.57 4.81 -1.88
N LEU A 19 -13.55 3.99 -2.16
CA LEU A 19 -13.32 3.42 -3.48
C LEU A 19 -13.62 1.92 -3.49
N PRO A 20 -14.38 1.42 -4.48
CA PRO A 20 -14.60 -0.02 -4.63
C PRO A 20 -13.31 -0.71 -5.09
N ALA A 21 -13.12 -1.93 -4.60
CA ALA A 21 -12.00 -2.82 -4.92
C ALA A 21 -11.66 -2.91 -6.42
N SER A 22 -12.66 -2.89 -7.30
CA SER A 22 -12.51 -2.97 -8.75
C SER A 22 -11.81 -1.75 -9.35
N GLU A 23 -12.11 -0.55 -8.84
CA GLU A 23 -11.50 0.70 -9.32
C GLU A 23 -10.03 0.79 -8.92
N ILE A 24 -9.66 0.18 -7.79
CA ILE A 24 -8.27 0.15 -7.32
C ILE A 24 -7.38 -0.63 -8.28
N ILE A 25 -7.87 -1.77 -8.80
CA ILE A 25 -7.11 -2.56 -9.78
C ILE A 25 -6.88 -1.73 -11.05
N ASP A 26 -7.89 -1.03 -11.55
CA ASP A 26 -7.74 -0.19 -12.73
C ASP A 26 -6.74 0.96 -12.53
N LYS A 27 -6.69 1.53 -11.32
CA LYS A 27 -5.76 2.62 -10.98
C LYS A 27 -4.29 2.21 -10.91
N ILE A 28 -3.98 0.93 -10.67
CA ILE A 28 -2.59 0.47 -10.53
C ILE A 28 -1.99 -0.06 -11.84
N LEU A 29 -2.83 -0.39 -12.83
CA LEU A 29 -2.36 -0.89 -14.11
C LEU A 29 -1.64 0.21 -14.89
N GLY A 30 -0.56 -0.16 -15.59
CA GLY A 30 0.24 0.79 -16.37
C GLY A 30 1.12 1.74 -15.56
N ASN A 31 0.97 1.81 -14.24
CA ASN A 31 1.88 2.57 -13.39
C ASN A 31 3.18 1.81 -13.17
N GLU A 32 4.31 2.52 -13.24
CA GLU A 32 5.60 1.97 -12.89
C GLU A 32 5.86 2.12 -11.39
N TYR A 33 6.21 1.01 -10.74
CA TYR A 33 6.62 0.97 -9.34
C TYR A 33 8.09 0.62 -9.27
N GLN A 34 8.87 1.42 -8.52
CA GLN A 34 10.31 1.22 -8.39
C GLN A 34 10.73 1.20 -6.93
N ILE A 35 11.74 0.36 -6.63
CA ILE A 35 12.48 0.45 -5.37
C ILE A 35 13.98 0.45 -5.65
N SER A 36 14.73 1.15 -4.78
CA SER A 36 16.18 1.05 -4.72
C SER A 36 16.55 0.09 -3.60
N LEU A 37 17.32 -0.94 -3.93
CA LEU A 37 17.88 -1.87 -2.96
C LEU A 37 19.14 -1.26 -2.32
N PRO A 38 19.55 -1.73 -1.12
CA PRO A 38 20.76 -1.23 -0.44
C PRO A 38 22.06 -1.39 -1.25
N ASN A 39 22.10 -2.34 -2.19
CA ASN A 39 23.23 -2.57 -3.11
C ASN A 39 23.24 -1.61 -4.32
N GLY A 40 22.32 -0.64 -4.37
CA GLY A 40 22.18 0.33 -5.48
C GLY A 40 21.43 -0.21 -6.70
N GLN A 41 21.04 -1.48 -6.71
CA GLN A 41 20.21 -2.05 -7.78
C GLN A 41 18.80 -1.46 -7.69
N ARG A 42 18.26 -1.04 -8.84
CA ARG A 42 16.86 -0.63 -8.97
C ARG A 42 16.04 -1.80 -9.50
N LEU A 43 14.95 -2.10 -8.81
CA LEU A 43 13.93 -3.01 -9.31
C LEU A 43 12.72 -2.19 -9.73
N SER A 44 12.12 -2.53 -10.86
CA SER A 44 10.87 -1.93 -11.31
C SER A 44 9.87 -2.99 -11.74
N ILE A 45 8.58 -2.65 -11.65
CA ILE A 45 7.48 -3.43 -12.19
C ILE A 45 6.41 -2.49 -12.75
N THR A 46 5.87 -2.86 -13.91
CA THR A 46 4.72 -2.19 -14.52
C THR A 46 3.66 -3.26 -14.77
N PRO A 47 2.59 -3.32 -13.96
CA PRO A 47 1.52 -4.31 -14.14
C PRO A 47 0.81 -4.07 -15.47
N GLY A 48 0.85 -5.06 -16.37
CA GLY A 48 0.37 -4.91 -17.74
C GLY A 48 -1.12 -5.26 -17.93
N GLY A 49 -1.69 -6.04 -17.02
CA GLY A 49 -3.06 -6.55 -17.16
C GLY A 49 -3.72 -6.91 -15.83
N LYS A 50 -5.06 -6.96 -15.83
CA LYS A 50 -5.87 -7.30 -14.64
C LYS A 50 -5.54 -8.69 -14.09
N ASP A 51 -5.12 -9.60 -14.93
CA ASP A 51 -4.68 -10.96 -14.58
C ASP A 51 -3.36 -10.98 -13.80
N GLU A 52 -2.62 -9.87 -13.79
CA GLU A 52 -1.40 -9.69 -12.99
C GLU A 52 -1.68 -9.06 -11.64
N ALA A 53 -2.91 -8.57 -11.40
CA ALA A 53 -3.28 -7.82 -10.21
C ALA A 53 -4.35 -8.58 -9.40
N SER A 54 -4.08 -8.77 -8.11
CA SER A 54 -5.00 -9.42 -7.19
C SER A 54 -5.12 -8.62 -5.90
N LEU A 55 -6.34 -8.17 -5.60
CA LEU A 55 -6.62 -7.52 -4.33
C LEU A 55 -6.52 -8.53 -3.19
N LYS A 56 -5.67 -8.23 -2.20
CA LYS A 56 -5.50 -9.07 -1.01
C LYS A 56 -6.41 -8.67 0.14
N GLY A 57 -6.69 -7.37 0.29
CA GLY A 57 -7.58 -6.87 1.34
C GLY A 57 -7.21 -5.46 1.80
N LEU A 58 -7.79 -5.07 2.93
CA LEU A 58 -7.56 -3.79 3.60
C LEU A 58 -6.59 -3.96 4.76
N VAL A 59 -5.65 -3.03 4.89
CA VAL A 59 -4.66 -2.97 5.96
C VAL A 59 -4.50 -1.55 6.47
N ILE A 60 -3.93 -1.43 7.66
CA ILE A 60 -3.43 -0.16 8.17
C ILE A 60 -1.99 0.02 7.66
N TYR A 61 -1.75 1.10 6.92
CA TYR A 61 -0.45 1.44 6.37
C TYR A 61 0.13 2.70 7.04
N PRO A 62 1.13 2.54 7.93
CA PRO A 62 1.82 3.68 8.51
C PRO A 62 2.89 4.22 7.55
N LYS A 63 2.85 5.52 7.26
CA LYS A 63 3.82 6.21 6.39
C LYS A 63 4.43 7.42 7.11
N PRO A 64 5.76 7.54 7.18
CA PRO A 64 6.40 8.76 7.68
C PRO A 64 6.04 9.96 6.82
N ALA A 65 5.60 11.05 7.45
CA ALA A 65 5.28 12.32 6.82
C ALA A 65 5.97 13.45 7.63
N GLY A 66 7.20 13.77 7.24
CA GLY A 66 8.05 14.69 8.01
C GLY A 66 8.35 14.14 9.41
N GLN A 67 8.03 14.90 10.46
CA GLN A 67 8.21 14.48 11.86
C GLN A 67 7.01 13.71 12.45
N ARG A 68 6.04 13.31 11.62
CA ARG A 68 4.82 12.62 12.05
C ARG A 68 4.69 11.27 11.36
N LEU A 69 4.00 10.34 12.02
CA LEU A 69 3.56 9.09 11.40
C LEU A 69 2.11 9.28 10.93
N ALA A 70 1.91 9.28 9.61
CA ALA A 70 0.58 9.25 9.03
C ALA A 70 0.08 7.80 9.00
N ILE A 71 -1.18 7.59 9.36
CA ILE A 71 -1.82 6.27 9.36
C ILE A 71 -2.88 6.28 8.27
N HIS A 72 -2.74 5.38 7.31
CA HIS A 72 -3.66 5.24 6.17
C HIS A 72 -4.43 3.94 6.26
N LEU A 73 -5.71 3.95 5.87
CA LEU A 73 -6.42 2.73 5.50
C LEU A 73 -6.07 2.44 4.04
N ALA A 74 -5.47 1.29 3.75
CA ALA A 74 -4.92 0.99 2.45
C ALA A 74 -5.39 -0.36 1.92
N TYR A 75 -5.68 -0.40 0.63
CA TYR A 75 -5.79 -1.65 -0.11
C TYR A 75 -4.41 -2.20 -0.43
N VAL A 76 -4.23 -3.50 -0.21
CA VAL A 76 -3.05 -4.24 -0.64
C VAL A 76 -3.37 -4.95 -1.93
N VAL A 77 -2.69 -4.58 -3.00
CA VAL A 77 -2.80 -5.24 -4.30
C VAL A 77 -1.51 -5.96 -4.61
N ARG A 78 -1.61 -7.28 -4.80
CA ARG A 78 -0.48 -8.08 -5.27
C ARG A 78 -0.41 -7.94 -6.79
N VAL A 79 0.75 -7.54 -7.30
CA VAL A 79 1.01 -7.39 -8.73
C VAL A 79 2.16 -8.28 -9.20
N GLY A 80 2.04 -8.83 -10.41
CA GLY A 80 3.09 -9.62 -11.08
C GLY A 80 2.88 -11.14 -11.01
N LYS A 81 3.17 -11.83 -12.12
CA LYS A 81 2.96 -13.28 -12.29
C LYS A 81 4.08 -14.17 -11.72
N GLY A 82 5.27 -13.61 -11.47
CA GLY A 82 6.43 -14.35 -10.95
C GLY A 82 7.07 -13.67 -9.76
N LYS A 83 7.82 -12.60 -10.01
CA LYS A 83 8.30 -11.69 -8.96
C LYS A 83 7.17 -10.75 -8.57
N SER A 84 6.41 -11.13 -7.54
CA SER A 84 5.26 -10.35 -7.12
C SER A 84 5.64 -9.19 -6.20
N TRP A 85 4.83 -8.14 -6.24
CA TRP A 85 4.96 -6.97 -5.40
C TRP A 85 3.62 -6.69 -4.72
N SER A 86 3.67 -6.26 -3.47
CA SER A 86 2.55 -5.64 -2.76
C SER A 86 2.57 -4.14 -3.02
N VAL A 87 1.56 -3.65 -3.72
CA VAL A 87 1.27 -2.22 -3.91
C VAL A 87 0.23 -1.80 -2.89
N PHE A 88 0.49 -0.70 -2.19
CA PHE A 88 -0.41 -0.14 -1.19
C PHE A 88 -1.07 1.11 -1.75
N VAL A 89 -2.40 1.09 -1.83
CA VAL A 89 -3.20 2.20 -2.34
C VAL A 89 -4.13 2.69 -1.24
N ASP A 90 -4.17 4.00 -1.00
CA ASP A 90 -5.07 4.59 -0.02
C ASP A 90 -6.53 4.28 -0.38
N ALA A 91 -7.26 3.69 0.55
CA ALA A 91 -8.63 3.23 0.32
C ALA A 91 -9.66 4.38 0.31
N LEU A 92 -9.24 5.60 0.66
CA LEU A 92 -10.05 6.80 0.69
C LEU A 92 -9.78 7.69 -0.53
N THR A 93 -8.52 7.90 -0.88
CA THR A 93 -8.13 8.80 -1.97
C THR A 93 -7.78 8.07 -3.26
N GLY A 94 -7.39 6.80 -3.17
CA GLY A 94 -6.84 6.03 -4.29
C GLY A 94 -5.40 6.41 -4.62
N GLU A 95 -4.72 7.15 -3.74
CA GLU A 95 -3.32 7.52 -3.89
C GLU A 95 -2.41 6.30 -3.69
N ASN A 96 -1.34 6.20 -4.48
CA ASN A 96 -0.30 5.21 -4.28
C ASN A 96 0.55 5.56 -3.04
N LEU A 97 0.46 4.75 -1.99
CA LEU A 97 1.19 4.96 -0.75
C LEU A 97 2.61 4.39 -0.81
N GLY A 98 2.81 3.34 -1.60
CA GLY A 98 4.11 2.70 -1.83
C GLY A 98 3.97 1.30 -2.42
N ALA A 99 5.11 0.70 -2.76
CA ALA A 99 5.17 -0.67 -3.23
C ALA A 99 6.35 -1.41 -2.58
N LYS A 100 6.17 -2.71 -2.36
CA LYS A 100 7.19 -3.58 -1.77
C LYS A 100 7.22 -4.91 -2.53
N PRO A 101 8.39 -5.38 -2.99
CA PRO A 101 8.52 -6.75 -3.50
C PRO A 101 8.22 -7.80 -2.42
N ASP A 102 7.51 -8.86 -2.78
CA ASP A 102 7.15 -9.96 -1.88
C ASP A 102 8.21 -11.07 -1.83
N PHE A 103 9.36 -10.85 -2.46
CA PHE A 103 10.45 -11.81 -2.56
C PHE A 103 11.69 -11.29 -1.84
N SER A 104 12.46 -12.22 -1.30
CA SER A 104 13.77 -11.96 -0.68
C SER A 104 14.79 -11.60 -1.76
N TYR A 105 15.71 -10.68 -1.44
CA TYR A 105 16.88 -10.31 -2.25
C TYR A 105 18.15 -10.79 -1.56
#